data_AF-A0A564YLR2-F1
#
_entry.id   AF-A0A564YLR2-F1
#
_cell.length_a   1.000
_cell.length_b   1.000
_cell.length_c   1.000
_cell.angle_alpha   90.00
_cell.angle_beta   90.00
_cell.angle_gamma   90.00
#
_symmetry.space_group_name_H-M   'P 1'
#
loop_
_entity.id
_entity.type
_entity.pdbx_description
1 polymer ?
#
loop_
_entity_poly.entity_id
_entity_poly.type
_entity_poly.pdbx_seq_one_letter_code
_entity_poly.pdbx_strand_id
1 'polypeptide(L)'
;MLEFILITALINTGLADVPTLGEREKIVDFHNWLRANVRPSASNMKKMVYSKQLEDLADNWVAKCQFAPPNKSQYPEYFKVGHNLGLFSGPEPSIIQMAQEWASESVNYDVKNNMCNSTKTCWPYTQMIWADTYEVGCAMKRCNEIDPENKLPTYMISCCYNPQGNYINKRPYEIGERCSECPLDSACYNGLCSDTPVTSSSISYEHSKLIIFLFFIKFYFA
;
A
#
# COMPACT_ATOMS: atom_id res chain seq x y z
N MET A 1 -29.64 -41.33 33.35
CA MET A 1 -29.04 -40.02 33.65
C MET A 1 -28.05 -39.77 32.51
N LEU A 2 -28.51 -39.16 31.41
CA LEU A 2 -27.68 -38.90 30.23
C LEU A 2 -27.06 -37.52 30.41
N GLU A 3 -25.73 -37.45 30.52
CA GLU A 3 -24.98 -36.20 30.50
C GLU A 3 -24.89 -35.70 29.06
N PHE A 4 -25.49 -34.54 28.80
CA PHE A 4 -25.32 -33.82 27.54
C PHE A 4 -23.96 -33.12 27.56
N ILE A 5 -22.98 -33.69 26.85
CA ILE A 5 -21.71 -33.02 26.56
C ILE A 5 -22.00 -31.95 25.51
N LEU A 6 -22.12 -30.69 25.93
CA LEU A 6 -22.13 -29.54 25.03
C LEU A 6 -20.72 -29.41 24.41
N ILE A 7 -20.57 -29.87 23.17
CA ILE A 7 -19.41 -29.54 22.34
C ILE A 7 -19.60 -28.09 21.91
N THR A 8 -19.00 -27.14 22.63
CA THR A 8 -18.82 -25.79 22.12
C THR A 8 -17.85 -25.87 20.95
N ALA A 9 -18.37 -25.85 19.73
CA ALA A 9 -17.56 -25.58 18.55
C ALA A 9 -17.00 -24.16 18.71
N LEU A 10 -15.73 -24.06 19.09
CA LEU A 10 -14.97 -22.83 18.92
C LEU A 10 -14.89 -22.61 17.41
N ILE A 11 -15.82 -21.84 16.86
CA ILE A 11 -15.63 -21.25 15.55
C ILE A 11 -14.43 -20.33 15.75
N ASN A 12 -13.25 -20.79 15.33
CA ASN A 12 -12.07 -19.95 15.24
C ASN A 12 -12.34 -18.99 14.08
N THR A 13 -13.22 -18.02 14.31
CA THR A 13 -13.29 -16.81 13.51
C THR A 13 -12.03 -16.06 13.90
N GLY A 14 -10.88 -16.47 13.34
CA GLY A 14 -9.68 -15.65 13.38
C GLY A 14 -10.11 -14.28 12.87
N LEU A 15 -10.14 -13.31 13.78
CA LEU A 15 -10.38 -11.92 13.44
C LEU A 15 -9.31 -11.56 12.39
N ALA A 16 -9.70 -10.78 11.39
CA ALA A 16 -8.73 -10.29 10.45
C ALA A 16 -7.72 -9.40 11.21
N ASP A 17 -6.44 -9.58 10.88
CA ASP A 17 -5.33 -8.90 11.50
C ASP A 17 -5.11 -7.58 10.76
N VAL A 18 -5.53 -6.49 11.40
CA VAL A 18 -5.28 -5.14 10.90
C VAL A 18 -3.87 -4.66 11.30
N PRO A 19 -3.21 -3.85 10.47
CA PRO A 19 -1.86 -3.35 10.75
C PRO A 19 -1.77 -2.57 12.07
N THR A 20 -0.65 -2.73 12.76
CA THR A 20 -0.22 -1.85 13.85
C THR A 20 0.14 -0.45 13.32
N LEU A 21 0.25 0.55 14.20
CA LEU A 21 0.66 1.91 13.78
C LEU A 21 1.98 1.92 13.01
N GLY A 22 3.00 1.21 13.48
CA GLY A 22 4.29 1.13 12.79
C GLY A 22 4.24 0.38 11.46
N GLU A 23 3.30 -0.55 11.27
CA GLU A 23 3.08 -1.21 9.98
C GLU A 23 2.36 -0.29 8.99
N ARG A 24 1.37 0.48 9.46
CA ARG A 24 0.70 1.51 8.63
C ARG A 24 1.70 2.51 8.07
N GLU A 25 2.63 2.99 8.89
CA GLU A 25 3.72 3.88 8.48
C GLU A 25 4.58 3.22 7.40
N LYS A 26 5.05 1.98 7.62
CA LYS A 26 5.84 1.24 6.63
C LYS A 26 5.09 1.02 5.32
N ILE A 27 3.78 0.78 5.36
CA ILE A 27 2.95 0.60 4.16
C ILE A 27 2.98 1.87 3.33
N VAL A 28 2.71 3.02 3.95
CA VAL A 28 2.72 4.32 3.28
C VAL A 28 4.12 4.68 2.79
N ASP A 29 5.15 4.47 3.60
CA ASP A 29 6.53 4.78 3.25
C ASP A 29 6.99 3.99 2.02
N PHE A 30 6.68 2.69 1.98
CA PHE A 30 7.01 1.86 0.83
C PHE A 30 6.25 2.30 -0.44
N HIS A 31 4.96 2.59 -0.34
CA HIS A 31 4.17 3.09 -1.48
C HIS A 31 4.73 4.43 -1.99
N ASN A 32 5.01 5.38 -1.09
CA ASN A 32 5.55 6.68 -1.46
C ASN A 32 6.97 6.58 -2.03
N TRP A 33 7.82 5.71 -1.47
CA TRP A 33 9.14 5.43 -2.04
C TRP A 33 9.04 4.89 -3.46
N LEU A 34 8.13 3.93 -3.71
CA LEU A 34 7.91 3.38 -5.05
C LEU A 34 7.43 4.48 -6.01
N ARG A 35 6.40 5.23 -5.61
CA ARG A 35 5.79 6.32 -6.39
C ARG A 35 6.79 7.42 -6.77
N ALA A 36 7.68 7.79 -5.86
CA ALA A 36 8.72 8.79 -6.13
C ALA A 36 9.80 8.29 -7.11
N ASN A 37 10.01 6.97 -7.18
CA ASN A 37 11.10 6.34 -7.93
C ASN A 37 10.67 5.62 -9.22
N VAL A 38 9.43 5.81 -9.66
CA VAL A 38 8.95 5.27 -10.94
C VAL A 38 9.83 5.74 -12.11
N ARG A 39 9.96 4.87 -13.12
CA ARG A 39 10.67 5.14 -14.36
C ARG A 39 9.76 4.85 -15.55
N PRO A 40 9.61 5.79 -16.50
CA PRO A 40 10.10 7.19 -16.47
C PRO A 40 9.47 8.01 -15.31
N SER A 41 10.00 9.18 -14.99
CA SER A 41 9.48 9.97 -13.86
C SER A 41 8.07 10.48 -14.10
N ALA A 42 7.32 10.64 -13.02
CA ALA A 42 5.96 11.16 -13.03
C ALA A 42 5.90 12.65 -12.69
N SER A 43 5.17 13.45 -13.46
CA SER A 43 5.01 14.89 -13.22
C SER A 43 3.92 15.24 -12.20
N ASN A 44 2.93 14.36 -12.03
CA ASN A 44 1.70 14.63 -11.28
C ASN A 44 1.43 13.64 -10.13
N MET A 45 2.43 12.87 -9.71
CA MET A 45 2.25 11.78 -8.72
C MET A 45 1.91 12.32 -7.33
N LYS A 46 0.70 12.04 -6.82
CA LYS A 46 0.32 12.46 -5.46
C LYS A 46 1.03 11.64 -4.39
N LYS A 47 1.33 12.28 -3.26
CA LYS A 47 1.76 11.61 -2.04
C LYS A 47 0.59 10.84 -1.46
N MET A 48 0.84 9.59 -1.07
CA MET A 48 -0.13 8.71 -0.45
C MET A 48 -0.13 8.85 1.07
N VAL A 49 -1.29 8.68 1.69
CA VAL A 49 -1.50 8.63 3.15
C VAL A 49 -2.26 7.36 3.53
N TYR A 50 -2.20 6.97 4.81
CA TYR A 50 -2.95 5.82 5.31
C TYR A 50 -4.39 6.23 5.64
N SER A 51 -5.36 5.42 5.24
CA SER A 51 -6.77 5.62 5.54
C SER A 51 -7.33 4.46 6.34
N LYS A 52 -7.74 4.74 7.58
CA LYS A 52 -8.42 3.75 8.44
C LYS A 52 -9.76 3.30 7.86
N GLN A 53 -10.46 4.16 7.13
CA GLN A 53 -11.70 3.79 6.45
C GLN A 53 -11.44 2.75 5.35
N LEU A 54 -10.33 2.89 4.61
CA LEU A 54 -9.93 1.89 3.61
C LEU A 54 -9.40 0.60 4.26
N GLU A 55 -8.77 0.69 5.44
CA GLU A 55 -8.41 -0.49 6.23
C GLU A 55 -9.66 -1.26 6.65
N ASP A 56 -10.71 -0.59 7.13
CA ASP A 56 -11.97 -1.24 7.51
C ASP A 56 -12.63 -1.92 6.29
N LEU A 57 -12.55 -1.32 5.10
CA LEU A 57 -13.00 -1.96 3.86
C LEU A 57 -12.16 -3.19 3.51
N ALA A 58 -10.83 -3.10 3.61
CA ALA A 58 -9.93 -4.23 3.37
C ALA A 58 -10.20 -5.38 4.37
N ASP A 59 -10.41 -5.05 5.65
CA ASP A 59 -10.72 -5.96 6.75
C ASP A 59 -12.01 -6.74 6.48
N ASN A 60 -13.07 -6.01 6.12
CA ASN A 60 -14.36 -6.58 5.73
C ASN A 60 -14.24 -7.51 4.50
N TRP A 61 -13.33 -7.22 3.57
CA TRP A 61 -13.12 -8.06 2.39
C TRP A 61 -12.36 -9.35 2.73
N VAL A 62 -11.21 -9.25 3.42
CA VAL A 62 -10.43 -10.43 3.80
C VAL A 62 -11.21 -11.33 4.76
N ALA A 63 -12.11 -10.78 5.57
CA ALA A 63 -13.00 -11.54 6.45
C ALA A 63 -13.84 -12.59 5.69
N LYS A 64 -14.15 -12.34 4.41
CA LYS A 64 -14.92 -13.27 3.55
C LYS A 64 -14.09 -14.43 3.02
N CYS A 65 -12.75 -14.32 3.05
CA CYS A 65 -11.83 -15.29 2.49
C CYS A 65 -12.18 -15.68 1.04
N GLN A 66 -12.48 -14.68 0.22
CA GLN A 66 -12.79 -14.83 -1.20
C GLN A 66 -11.68 -14.17 -2.04
N PHE A 67 -10.85 -14.97 -2.71
CA PHE A 67 -9.79 -14.46 -3.58
C PHE A 67 -10.32 -14.02 -4.95
N ALA A 68 -11.18 -13.01 -4.92
CA ALA A 68 -11.70 -12.32 -6.08
C ALA A 68 -11.93 -10.84 -5.70
N PRO A 69 -11.86 -9.90 -6.65
CA PRO A 69 -12.31 -8.53 -6.40
C PRO A 69 -13.81 -8.47 -6.05
N PRO A 70 -14.26 -7.50 -5.23
CA PRO A 70 -15.67 -7.34 -4.91
C PRO A 70 -16.54 -7.10 -6.15
N ASN A 71 -17.67 -7.80 -6.21
CA ASN A 71 -18.74 -7.46 -7.15
C ASN A 71 -19.37 -6.14 -6.70
N LYS A 72 -19.08 -5.07 -7.44
CA LYS A 72 -19.49 -3.70 -7.09
C LYS A 72 -21.00 -3.46 -7.08
N SER A 73 -21.79 -4.29 -7.76
CA SER A 73 -23.26 -4.23 -7.69
C SER A 73 -23.80 -4.80 -6.39
N GLN A 74 -23.12 -5.80 -5.84
CA GLN A 74 -23.47 -6.42 -4.55
C GLN A 74 -22.87 -5.66 -3.37
N TYR A 75 -21.69 -5.07 -3.55
CA TYR A 75 -20.94 -4.35 -2.52
C TYR A 75 -20.65 -2.90 -2.99
N PRO A 76 -21.65 -2.01 -2.95
CA PRO A 76 -21.56 -0.65 -3.50
C PRO A 76 -20.52 0.23 -2.79
N GLU A 77 -20.17 -0.06 -1.54
CA GLU A 77 -19.11 0.61 -0.77
C GLU A 77 -17.73 0.51 -1.45
N TYR A 78 -17.53 -0.49 -2.33
CA TYR A 78 -16.29 -0.67 -3.09
C TYR A 78 -16.35 -0.12 -4.52
N PHE A 79 -17.45 0.53 -4.94
CA PHE A 79 -17.67 0.92 -6.34
C PHE A 79 -16.54 1.80 -6.93
N LYS A 80 -15.98 2.70 -6.12
CA LYS A 80 -14.88 3.63 -6.50
C LYS A 80 -13.56 3.35 -5.79
N VAL A 81 -13.42 2.18 -5.17
CA VAL A 81 -12.24 1.78 -4.42
C VAL A 81 -11.42 0.80 -5.26
N GLY A 82 -10.14 1.09 -5.45
CA GLY A 82 -9.19 0.19 -6.06
C GLY A 82 -8.82 -0.92 -5.08
N HIS A 83 -8.49 -2.12 -5.57
CA HIS A 83 -8.11 -3.24 -4.72
C HIS A 83 -6.92 -3.97 -5.27
N ASN A 84 -5.92 -4.17 -4.41
CA ASN A 84 -4.94 -5.23 -4.60
C ASN A 84 -5.24 -6.37 -3.64
N LEU A 85 -5.18 -7.59 -4.19
CA LEU A 85 -5.35 -8.83 -3.45
C LEU A 85 -4.10 -9.67 -3.60
N GLY A 86 -3.74 -10.39 -2.53
CA GLY A 86 -2.63 -11.31 -2.52
C GLY A 86 -2.95 -12.56 -1.72
N LEU A 87 -2.36 -13.68 -2.13
CA LEU A 87 -2.37 -14.93 -1.38
C LEU A 87 -0.94 -15.33 -1.07
N PHE A 88 -0.73 -15.82 0.14
CA PHE A 88 0.54 -16.38 0.58
C PHE A 88 0.31 -17.71 1.28
N SER A 89 1.16 -18.69 1.01
CA SER A 89 1.13 -19.99 1.69
C SER A 89 2.43 -20.21 2.44
N GLY A 90 2.34 -20.58 3.72
CA GLY A 90 3.51 -20.82 4.58
C GLY A 90 3.47 -20.03 5.89
N PRO A 91 4.61 -19.51 6.37
CA PRO A 91 4.64 -18.59 7.51
C PRO A 91 3.80 -17.34 7.24
N GLU A 92 3.31 -16.71 8.32
CA GLU A 92 2.57 -15.46 8.21
C GLU A 92 3.44 -14.37 7.56
N PRO A 93 3.02 -13.79 6.42
CA PRO A 93 3.78 -12.74 5.75
C PRO A 93 3.52 -11.38 6.40
N SER A 94 4.39 -10.40 6.15
CA SER A 94 4.04 -9.00 6.40
C SER A 94 3.27 -8.41 5.21
N ILE A 95 2.41 -7.41 5.44
CA ILE A 95 1.76 -6.68 4.34
C ILE A 95 2.79 -6.01 3.42
N ILE A 96 3.94 -5.59 3.94
CA ILE A 96 5.03 -5.00 3.15
C ILE A 96 5.60 -6.01 2.15
N GLN A 97 5.76 -7.27 2.56
CA GLN A 97 6.21 -8.33 1.67
C GLN A 97 5.24 -8.46 0.48
N MET A 98 3.93 -8.42 0.73
CA MET A 98 2.94 -8.46 -0.36
C MET A 98 3.01 -7.21 -1.26
N ALA A 99 3.18 -6.03 -0.68
CA ALA A 99 3.36 -4.81 -1.47
C ALA A 99 4.62 -4.89 -2.35
N GLN A 100 5.71 -5.52 -1.88
CA GLN A 100 6.92 -5.75 -2.66
C GLN A 100 6.67 -6.74 -3.83
N GLU A 101 5.89 -7.80 -3.60
CA GLU A 101 5.48 -8.72 -4.67
C GLU A 101 4.69 -8.00 -5.76
N TRP A 102 3.69 -7.19 -5.38
CA TRP A 102 2.96 -6.37 -6.35
C TRP A 102 3.87 -5.37 -7.08
N ALA A 103 4.80 -4.72 -6.38
CA ALA A 103 5.76 -3.80 -6.99
C ALA A 103 6.72 -4.51 -7.98
N SER A 104 7.04 -5.78 -7.74
CA SER A 104 7.91 -6.58 -8.60
C SER A 104 7.33 -6.77 -10.01
N GLU A 105 6.00 -6.67 -10.16
CA GLU A 105 5.33 -6.74 -11.46
C GLU A 105 5.67 -5.57 -12.39
N SER A 106 6.37 -4.54 -11.90
CA SER A 106 6.93 -3.45 -12.71
C SER A 106 7.72 -3.95 -13.92
N VAL A 107 8.40 -5.10 -13.82
CA VAL A 107 9.15 -5.70 -14.93
C VAL A 107 8.26 -6.13 -16.11
N ASN A 108 6.95 -6.27 -15.89
CA ASN A 108 5.99 -6.69 -16.89
C ASN A 108 5.27 -5.52 -17.56
N TYR A 109 5.47 -4.28 -17.10
CA TYR A 109 4.71 -3.12 -17.54
C TYR A 109 5.57 -2.06 -18.23
N ASP A 110 5.28 -1.80 -19.49
CA ASP A 110 5.85 -0.70 -20.25
C ASP A 110 4.99 0.56 -20.07
N VAL A 111 5.45 1.45 -19.17
CA VAL A 111 4.79 2.72 -18.88
C VAL A 111 4.71 3.62 -20.12
N LYS A 112 5.75 3.66 -20.95
CA LYS A 112 5.79 4.59 -22.10
C LYS A 112 4.70 4.26 -23.10
N ASN A 113 4.52 2.96 -23.37
CA ASN A 113 3.53 2.46 -24.30
C ASN A 113 2.18 2.10 -23.66
N ASN A 114 2.07 2.22 -22.33
CA ASN A 114 0.89 1.80 -21.57
C ASN A 114 0.53 0.32 -21.80
N MET A 115 1.53 -0.57 -21.87
CA MET A 115 1.33 -1.97 -22.19
C MET A 115 1.76 -2.88 -21.05
N CYS A 116 0.86 -3.75 -20.61
CA CYS A 116 1.21 -4.90 -19.79
C CYS A 116 1.60 -6.07 -20.70
N ASN A 117 2.60 -6.85 -20.33
CA ASN A 117 2.91 -8.11 -20.99
C ASN A 117 1.66 -9.02 -20.98
N SER A 118 1.23 -9.47 -22.15
CA SER A 118 -0.03 -10.21 -22.35
C SER A 118 -0.09 -11.56 -21.62
N THR A 119 1.05 -12.09 -21.17
CA THR A 119 1.16 -13.37 -20.46
C THR A 119 1.38 -13.20 -18.96
N LYS A 120 1.38 -11.96 -18.46
CA LYS A 120 1.72 -11.61 -17.08
C LYS A 120 0.69 -10.67 -16.47
N THR A 121 0.84 -10.45 -15.17
CA THR A 121 0.07 -9.48 -14.40
C THR A 121 0.86 -8.18 -14.26
N CYS A 122 0.15 -7.05 -14.29
CA CYS A 122 0.69 -5.73 -13.98
C CYS A 122 -0.25 -4.86 -13.12
N TRP A 123 -1.52 -5.23 -13.00
CA TRP A 123 -2.55 -4.35 -12.45
C TRP A 123 -2.34 -3.98 -10.95
N PRO A 124 -1.79 -4.86 -10.08
CA PRO A 124 -1.40 -4.49 -8.73
C PRO A 124 -0.32 -3.41 -8.73
N TYR A 125 0.73 -3.58 -9.55
CA TYR A 125 1.78 -2.56 -9.70
C TYR A 125 1.19 -1.23 -10.16
N THR A 126 0.41 -1.21 -11.25
CA THR A 126 -0.13 0.04 -11.80
C THR A 126 -1.07 0.75 -10.83
N GLN A 127 -1.78 0.02 -9.95
CA GLN A 127 -2.57 0.64 -8.88
C GLN A 127 -1.68 1.33 -7.84
N MET A 128 -0.57 0.71 -7.42
CA MET A 128 0.33 1.31 -6.43
C MET A 128 0.95 2.62 -6.92
N ILE A 129 1.20 2.73 -8.23
CA ILE A 129 1.78 3.90 -8.89
C ILE A 129 0.73 4.80 -9.58
N TRP A 130 -0.56 4.66 -9.24
CA TRP A 130 -1.60 5.49 -9.85
C TRP A 130 -1.55 6.92 -9.28
N ALA A 131 -1.23 7.92 -10.09
CA ALA A 131 -0.95 9.29 -9.67
C ALA A 131 -2.07 9.91 -8.85
N ASP A 132 -3.32 9.71 -9.27
CA ASP A 132 -4.48 10.29 -8.60
C ASP A 132 -4.88 9.57 -7.31
N THR A 133 -4.43 8.32 -7.09
CA THR A 133 -4.68 7.58 -5.86
C THR A 133 -3.77 8.10 -4.76
N TYR A 134 -4.35 8.63 -3.68
CA TYR A 134 -3.60 9.24 -2.58
C TYR A 134 -3.93 8.65 -1.20
N GLU A 135 -4.83 7.67 -1.11
CA GLU A 135 -5.09 6.94 0.13
C GLU A 135 -4.93 5.44 -0.06
N VAL A 136 -4.41 4.77 0.97
CA VAL A 136 -4.34 3.30 1.06
C VAL A 136 -4.73 2.83 2.45
N GLY A 137 -5.41 1.69 2.53
CA GLY A 137 -5.64 0.97 3.79
C GLY A 137 -5.64 -0.53 3.52
N CYS A 138 -5.10 -1.33 4.43
CA CYS A 138 -4.84 -2.74 4.18
C CYS A 138 -5.20 -3.62 5.38
N ALA A 139 -5.57 -4.87 5.13
CA ALA A 139 -5.80 -5.88 6.15
C ALA A 139 -5.34 -7.26 5.66
N MET A 140 -5.14 -8.17 6.60
CA MET A 140 -4.79 -9.57 6.31
C MET A 140 -5.67 -10.51 7.11
N LYS A 141 -5.95 -11.69 6.57
CA LYS A 141 -6.57 -12.78 7.32
C LYS A 141 -6.02 -14.12 6.89
N ARG A 142 -5.86 -15.03 7.85
CA ARG A 142 -5.63 -16.44 7.55
C ARG A 142 -6.91 -17.08 6.99
N CYS A 143 -6.83 -17.57 5.76
CA CYS A 143 -7.93 -18.10 4.96
C CYS A 143 -7.56 -19.49 4.40
N ASN A 144 -7.45 -20.51 5.26
CA ASN A 144 -7.08 -21.87 4.82
C ASN A 144 -8.15 -22.48 3.88
N GLU A 145 -9.40 -22.02 3.99
CA GLU A 145 -10.52 -22.45 3.16
C GLU A 145 -10.38 -22.09 1.67
N ILE A 146 -9.49 -21.15 1.32
CA ILE A 146 -9.21 -20.79 -0.07
C ILE A 146 -8.45 -21.91 -0.79
N ASP A 147 -7.63 -22.67 -0.07
CA ASP A 147 -6.85 -23.79 -0.61
C ASP A 147 -6.84 -24.96 0.40
N PRO A 148 -7.94 -25.73 0.49
CA PRO A 148 -8.12 -26.75 1.52
C PRO A 148 -7.15 -27.93 1.41
N GLU A 149 -6.57 -28.16 0.23
CA GLU A 149 -5.61 -29.25 -0.01
C GLU A 149 -4.20 -28.89 0.45
N ASN A 150 -3.93 -27.60 0.62
CA ASN A 150 -2.65 -27.10 1.06
C ASN A 150 -2.44 -27.31 2.55
N LYS A 151 -1.36 -28.01 2.88
CA LYS A 151 -1.01 -28.34 4.27
C LYS A 151 -0.41 -27.15 5.03
N LEU A 152 -0.03 -26.09 4.32
CA LEU A 152 0.50 -24.87 4.89
C LEU A 152 -0.64 -23.88 5.18
N PRO A 153 -0.48 -22.99 6.17
CA PRO A 153 -1.39 -21.86 6.35
C PRO A 153 -1.49 -21.01 5.09
N THR A 154 -2.71 -20.60 4.71
CA THR A 154 -2.94 -19.65 3.63
C THR A 154 -3.39 -18.32 4.20
N TYR A 155 -2.75 -17.23 3.78
CA TYR A 155 -3.08 -15.85 4.18
C TYR A 155 -3.55 -15.06 2.98
N MET A 156 -4.68 -14.37 3.12
CA MET A 156 -5.20 -13.43 2.16
C MET A 156 -4.92 -12.00 2.64
N ILE A 157 -4.35 -11.18 1.77
CA ILE A 157 -4.08 -9.76 2.03
C ILE A 157 -4.92 -8.94 1.06
N SER A 158 -5.50 -7.86 1.56
CA SER A 158 -6.16 -6.84 0.74
C SER A 158 -5.62 -5.46 1.07
N CYS A 159 -5.33 -4.65 0.04
CA CYS A 159 -5.14 -3.22 0.16
C CYS A 159 -6.19 -2.50 -0.71
N CYS A 160 -6.94 -1.61 -0.08
CA CYS A 160 -7.90 -0.71 -0.70
C CYS A 160 -7.24 0.62 -1.04
N TYR A 161 -7.63 1.22 -2.16
CA TYR A 161 -7.04 2.44 -2.72
C TYR A 161 -8.12 3.46 -3.08
N ASN A 162 -7.92 4.72 -2.72
CA ASN A 162 -8.84 5.81 -3.06
C ASN A 162 -8.12 7.06 -3.60
N PRO A 163 -8.65 7.67 -4.66
CA PRO A 163 -9.57 7.12 -5.66
C PRO A 163 -9.04 5.84 -6.32
N GLN A 164 -9.92 4.99 -6.86
CA GLN A 164 -9.48 3.83 -7.65
C GLN A 164 -8.58 4.25 -8.81
N GLY A 165 -7.58 3.42 -9.11
CA GLY A 165 -6.78 3.52 -10.32
C GLY A 165 -7.24 2.56 -11.41
N ASN A 166 -6.30 2.18 -12.28
CA ASN A 166 -6.46 1.16 -13.33
C ASN A 166 -7.64 1.42 -14.29
N TYR A 167 -7.88 2.68 -14.64
CA TYR A 167 -8.84 3.01 -15.69
C TYR A 167 -8.38 2.44 -17.04
N ILE A 168 -9.31 1.80 -17.75
CA ILE A 168 -9.05 1.19 -19.05
C ILE A 168 -8.45 2.23 -20.01
N ASN A 169 -7.39 1.84 -20.72
CA ASN A 169 -6.68 2.69 -21.69
C ASN A 169 -6.08 3.99 -21.10
N LYS A 170 -5.88 4.06 -19.78
CA LYS A 170 -5.18 5.17 -19.12
C LYS A 170 -3.85 4.71 -18.55
N ARG A 171 -2.84 5.57 -18.63
CA ARG A 171 -1.56 5.37 -17.94
C ARG A 171 -1.73 5.66 -16.45
N PRO A 172 -0.90 5.06 -15.59
CA PRO A 172 -0.94 5.30 -14.16
C PRO A 172 -0.57 6.74 -13.77
N TYR A 173 0.26 7.42 -14.57
CA TYR A 173 0.68 8.79 -14.31
C TYR A 173 1.10 9.51 -15.60
N GLU A 174 1.26 10.83 -15.53
CA GLU A 174 1.82 11.62 -16.63
C GLU A 174 3.34 11.63 -16.56
N ILE A 175 3.98 11.35 -17.69
CA ILE A 175 5.44 11.26 -17.80
C ILE A 175 6.01 12.67 -17.89
N GLY A 176 6.89 13.05 -16.97
CA GLY A 176 7.52 14.36 -16.96
C GLY A 176 8.50 14.56 -15.82
N GLU A 177 8.98 15.79 -15.66
CA GLU A 177 9.82 16.16 -14.52
C GLU A 177 9.01 16.03 -13.22
N ARG A 178 9.63 15.49 -12.17
CA ARG A 178 8.96 15.28 -10.88
C ARG A 178 8.32 16.58 -10.40
N CYS A 179 7.04 16.49 -10.03
CA CYS A 179 6.23 17.61 -9.54
C CYS A 179 5.96 18.76 -10.53
N SER A 180 6.31 18.64 -11.82
CA SER A 180 6.08 19.73 -12.79
C SER A 180 4.59 19.97 -13.10
N GLU A 181 3.72 19.02 -12.75
CA GLU A 181 2.27 19.08 -12.99
C GLU A 181 1.48 18.74 -11.71
N CYS A 182 1.99 19.19 -10.56
CA CYS A 182 1.24 19.07 -9.31
C CYS A 182 -0.01 19.96 -9.31
N PRO A 183 -1.10 19.56 -8.62
CA PRO A 183 -2.28 20.40 -8.44
C PRO A 183 -1.95 21.77 -7.84
N LEU A 184 -2.78 22.77 -8.15
CA LEU A 184 -2.68 24.09 -7.52
C LEU A 184 -2.70 23.96 -5.98
N ASP A 185 -1.88 24.77 -5.31
CA ASP A 185 -1.69 24.79 -3.85
C ASP A 185 -1.04 23.55 -3.21
N SER A 186 -0.57 22.58 -4.01
CA SER A 186 0.22 21.46 -3.50
C SER A 186 1.73 21.74 -3.54
N ALA A 187 2.46 21.14 -2.60
CA ALA A 187 3.91 21.22 -2.51
C ALA A 187 4.58 20.00 -3.11
N CYS A 188 5.80 20.17 -3.63
CA CYS A 188 6.64 19.03 -3.98
C CYS A 188 7.39 18.52 -2.74
N TYR A 189 7.07 17.29 -2.30
CA TYR A 189 7.77 16.61 -1.21
C TYR A 189 8.41 15.34 -1.75
N ASN A 190 9.76 15.31 -1.82
CA ASN A 190 10.54 14.17 -2.31
C ASN A 190 10.07 13.62 -3.68
N GLY A 191 9.63 14.50 -4.58
CA GLY A 191 9.16 14.12 -5.92
C GLY A 191 7.69 13.70 -6.00
N LEU A 192 6.89 13.98 -4.95
CA LEU A 192 5.46 13.73 -4.88
C LEU A 192 4.68 15.02 -4.61
N CYS A 193 3.50 15.17 -5.19
CA CYS A 193 2.58 16.27 -4.94
C CYS A 193 1.87 16.05 -3.60
N SER A 194 2.09 16.95 -2.64
CA SER A 194 1.58 16.85 -1.27
C SER A 194 0.66 18.03 -0.96
N ASP A 195 -0.56 17.74 -0.50
CA ASP A 195 -1.56 18.76 -0.12
C ASP A 195 -1.20 19.47 1.19
N THR A 196 -0.16 19.02 1.90
CA THR A 196 0.38 19.76 3.03
C THR A 196 1.04 21.03 2.53
N PRO A 197 0.66 22.22 3.02
CA PRO A 197 1.46 23.41 2.82
C PRO A 197 2.89 23.09 3.22
N VAL A 198 3.89 23.62 2.51
CA VAL A 198 5.23 23.75 3.07
C VAL A 198 5.06 24.69 4.27
N THR A 199 4.71 24.14 5.44
CA THR A 199 5.14 24.78 6.67
C THR A 199 6.64 24.86 6.50
N SER A 200 7.16 26.08 6.45
CA SER A 200 8.55 26.38 6.65
C SER A 200 8.96 25.86 8.04
N SER A 201 9.04 24.55 8.20
CA SER A 201 9.60 23.91 9.36
C SER A 201 11.10 24.10 9.25
N SER A 202 11.53 25.24 9.78
CA SER A 202 12.83 25.47 10.38
C SER A 202 14.00 24.95 9.56
N ILE A 203 14.54 25.83 8.71
CA ILE A 203 15.99 25.82 8.50
C ILE A 203 16.63 25.77 9.90
N SER A 204 17.46 24.74 10.08
CA SER A 204 18.46 24.59 11.14
C SER A 204 17.98 24.47 12.60
N TYR A 205 17.77 23.25 13.09
CA TYR A 205 18.14 22.90 14.49
C TYR A 205 18.91 21.57 14.62
N GLU A 206 19.00 20.75 13.58
CA GLU A 206 19.84 19.54 13.55
C GLU A 206 21.29 19.83 13.12
N HIS A 207 21.53 20.83 12.27
CA HIS A 207 22.90 21.25 11.92
C HIS A 207 23.68 21.89 13.09
N SER A 208 22.99 22.40 14.11
CA SER A 208 23.63 22.99 15.31
C SER A 208 24.28 21.91 16.18
N LYS A 209 23.69 20.72 16.30
CA LYS A 209 24.24 19.64 17.14
C LYS A 209 25.50 19.02 16.53
N LEU A 210 25.57 18.90 15.20
CA LEU A 210 26.74 18.36 14.53
C LEU A 210 27.93 19.34 14.52
N ILE A 211 27.67 20.65 14.42
CA ILE A 211 28.71 21.69 14.50
C ILE A 211 29.26 21.83 15.92
N ILE A 212 28.42 21.74 16.95
CA ILE A 212 28.89 21.75 18.35
C ILE A 212 29.76 20.51 18.63
N PHE A 213 29.39 19.32 18.12
CA PHE A 213 30.19 18.10 18.31
C PHE A 213 31.58 18.19 17.64
N LEU A 214 31.69 18.84 16.48
CA LEU A 214 32.97 19.04 15.79
C LEU A 214 33.85 20.13 16.44
N PHE A 215 33.27 21.13 17.13
CA PHE A 215 34.03 22.10 17.90
C PHE A 215 34.61 21.51 19.20
N PHE A 216 33.94 20.56 19.85
CA PHE A 216 34.47 19.89 21.04
C PHE A 216 35.66 18.96 20.74
N ILE A 217 35.71 18.34 19.55
CA ILE A 217 36.83 17.46 19.16
C ILE A 217 38.12 18.26 18.91
N LYS A 218 38.03 19.53 18.51
CA LYS A 218 39.22 20.38 18.25
C LYS A 218 39.91 20.91 19.51
N PHE A 219 39.28 20.84 20.69
CA PHE A 219 39.88 21.30 21.95
C PHE A 219 40.49 20.19 22.81
N TYR A 220 40.35 18.91 22.43
CA TYR A 220 40.94 17.77 23.16
C TYR A 220 42.16 17.15 22.47
N PHE A 221 42.55 17.64 21.29
CA PHE A 221 43.72 17.15 20.54
C PHE A 221 44.67 18.29 20.12
N ALA A 222 44.81 19.31 20.97
CA ALA A 222 45.90 20.28 20.92
C ALA A 222 46.60 20.31 22.28
#